data_AF-A0A2D6VJY3-F1
#
_entry.id   AF-A0A2D6VJY3-F1
#
_cell.length_a   1.000
_cell.length_b   1.000
_cell.length_c   1.000
_cell.angle_alpha   90.00
_cell.angle_beta   90.00
_cell.angle_gamma   90.00
#
_symmetry.space_group_name_H-M   'P 1'
#
loop_
_entity.id
_entity.type
_entity.pdbx_description
1 polymer ?
#
loop_
_entity_poly.entity_id
_entity_poly.type
_entity_poly.pdbx_seq_one_letter_code
_entity_poly.pdbx_strand_id
1 'polypeptide(L)'
;MTLNFRLFSLFTLLVALAACSQNPEDLIDKWKDDGWTYVATHGTKGDVKRTGRLQSEKAQAVEAAWVQHGNRKTKLYQQSTYHYAVLRFIKSDEDEFVVVMKKRK
;
A
#
# COMPACT_ATOMS: atom_id res chain seq x y z
N MET A 1 13.98 -2.11 48.35
CA MET A 1 13.24 -2.81 47.27
C MET A 1 13.53 -2.07 45.96
N THR A 2 14.74 -2.26 45.43
CA THR A 2 15.31 -1.53 44.30
C THR A 2 15.60 -2.50 43.17
N LEU A 3 14.54 -3.11 42.64
CA LEU A 3 14.55 -3.92 41.44
C LEU A 3 13.21 -3.61 40.76
N ASN A 4 13.17 -3.50 39.42
CA ASN A 4 11.95 -3.28 38.60
C ASN A 4 11.69 -1.87 38.03
N PHE A 5 12.71 -1.06 37.72
CA PHE A 5 12.49 0.11 36.84
C PHE A 5 13.40 0.17 35.60
N ARG A 6 14.52 -0.55 35.57
CA ARG A 6 15.47 -0.51 34.45
C ARG A 6 15.21 -1.53 33.34
N LEU A 7 14.46 -2.61 33.59
CA LEU A 7 14.18 -3.63 32.58
C LEU A 7 13.10 -3.21 31.56
N PHE A 8 12.16 -2.35 31.97
CA PHE A 8 11.04 -1.97 31.12
C PHE A 8 11.44 -1.03 29.98
N SER A 9 12.55 -0.29 30.15
CA SER A 9 13.06 0.64 29.14
C SER A 9 13.78 -0.03 27.97
N LEU A 10 14.26 -1.27 28.14
CA LEU A 10 14.96 -2.00 27.08
C LEU A 10 14.00 -2.74 26.12
N PHE A 11 12.80 -3.10 26.59
CA PHE A 11 11.84 -3.88 25.79
C PHE A 11 11.14 -3.02 24.73
N THR A 12 10.93 -1.73 25.01
CA THR A 12 10.33 -0.78 24.07
C THR A 12 11.23 -0.43 22.88
N LEU A 13 12.56 -0.56 23.03
CA LEU A 13 13.51 -0.25 21.96
C LEU A 13 13.56 -1.34 20.88
N LEU A 14 13.29 -2.60 21.23
CA LEU A 14 13.34 -3.72 20.28
C LEU A 14 12.11 -3.79 19.35
N VAL A 15 10.93 -3.34 19.81
CA VAL A 15 9.69 -3.37 19.01
C VAL A 15 9.70 -2.33 17.88
N ALA A 16 10.48 -1.25 18.03
CA ALA A 16 10.57 -0.19 17.02
C ALA A 16 11.34 -0.60 15.74
N LEU A 17 12.18 -1.65 15.81
CA LEU A 17 12.99 -2.11 14.67
C LEU A 17 12.28 -3.14 13.77
N ALA A 18 11.09 -3.60 14.16
CA ALA A 18 10.31 -4.59 13.40
C ALA A 18 9.28 -3.95 12.45
N ALA A 19 9.42 -2.66 12.12
CA ALA A 19 8.66 -2.03 11.05
C ALA A 19 9.19 -2.50 9.68
N CYS A 20 8.99 -3.78 9.37
CA CYS A 20 9.29 -4.35 8.07
C CYS A 20 8.44 -3.64 7.01
N SER A 21 9.10 -2.90 6.13
CA SER A 21 8.54 -2.51 4.84
C SER A 21 8.11 -3.80 4.12
N GLN A 22 6.80 -4.00 3.94
CA GLN A 22 6.29 -5.13 3.17
C GLN A 22 6.72 -4.95 1.71
N ASN A 23 7.39 -5.96 1.14
CA ASN A 23 7.72 -5.98 -0.27
C ASN A 23 6.41 -5.85 -1.09
N PRO A 24 6.36 -4.93 -2.07
CA PRO A 24 5.17 -4.74 -2.91
C PRO A 24 4.62 -6.02 -3.53
N GLU A 25 5.49 -6.93 -3.96
CA GLU A 25 5.06 -8.16 -4.62
C GLU A 25 4.36 -9.12 -3.65
N ASP A 26 4.88 -9.26 -2.41
CA ASP A 26 4.23 -10.08 -1.38
C ASP A 26 2.82 -9.60 -1.06
N LEU A 27 2.62 -8.27 -1.02
CA LEU A 27 1.30 -7.67 -0.81
C LEU A 27 0.37 -7.94 -1.99
N ILE A 28 0.87 -7.83 -3.22
CA ILE A 28 0.09 -8.08 -4.43
C ILE A 28 -0.30 -9.56 -4.53
N ASP A 29 0.61 -10.47 -4.20
CA ASP A 29 0.36 -11.91 -4.25
C ASP A 29 -0.65 -12.34 -3.19
N LYS A 30 -0.53 -11.84 -1.95
CA LYS A 30 -1.55 -12.05 -0.93
C LYS A 30 -2.94 -11.61 -1.40
N TRP A 31 -3.02 -10.52 -2.16
CA TRP A 31 -4.28 -10.04 -2.69
C TRP A 31 -4.84 -10.93 -3.80
N LYS A 32 -3.96 -11.49 -4.65
CA LYS A 32 -4.36 -12.50 -5.62
C LYS A 32 -4.96 -13.71 -4.93
N ASP A 33 -4.34 -14.17 -3.85
CA ASP A 33 -4.86 -15.28 -3.03
C ASP A 33 -6.24 -14.94 -2.42
N ASP A 34 -6.45 -13.68 -2.03
CA ASP A 34 -7.74 -13.16 -1.55
C ASP A 34 -8.79 -12.95 -2.67
N GLY A 35 -8.50 -13.37 -3.90
CA GLY A 35 -9.40 -13.34 -5.05
C GLY A 35 -9.42 -12.01 -5.82
N TRP A 36 -8.43 -11.14 -5.59
CA TRP A 36 -8.25 -9.94 -6.42
C TRP A 36 -7.48 -10.27 -7.70
N THR A 37 -7.86 -9.63 -8.80
CA THR A 37 -7.19 -9.76 -10.08
C THR A 37 -6.43 -8.48 -10.40
N TYR A 38 -5.18 -8.60 -10.82
CA TYR A 38 -4.37 -7.49 -11.31
C TYR A 38 -5.03 -6.81 -12.53
N VAL A 39 -4.97 -5.48 -12.58
CA VAL A 39 -5.49 -4.69 -13.69
C VAL A 39 -4.38 -3.89 -14.37
N ALA A 40 -3.66 -3.08 -13.59
CA ALA A 40 -2.65 -2.18 -14.14
C ALA A 40 -1.68 -1.69 -13.07
N THR A 41 -0.47 -1.34 -13.49
CA THR A 41 0.46 -0.50 -12.73
C THR A 41 0.54 0.87 -13.40
N HIS A 42 0.44 1.94 -12.63
CA HIS A 42 0.72 3.30 -13.08
C HIS A 42 1.93 3.88 -12.35
N GLY A 43 2.73 4.67 -13.04
CA GLY A 43 4.04 5.10 -12.56
C GLY A 43 5.13 4.06 -12.83
N THR A 44 6.31 4.31 -12.28
CA THR A 44 7.49 3.43 -12.45
C THR A 44 7.78 2.74 -11.13
N LYS A 45 7.88 1.40 -11.15
CA LYS A 45 8.29 0.60 -9.98
C LYS A 45 9.69 1.00 -9.51
N GLY A 46 9.95 0.86 -8.22
CA GLY A 46 11.25 1.12 -7.60
C GLY A 46 11.22 0.80 -6.11
N ASP A 47 12.27 1.19 -5.40
CA ASP A 47 12.43 0.89 -3.97
C ASP A 47 11.36 1.60 -3.14
N VAL A 48 10.58 0.81 -2.38
CA VAL A 48 9.43 1.27 -1.63
C VAL A 48 9.79 1.54 -0.18
N LYS A 49 9.54 2.78 0.26
CA LYS A 49 9.62 3.17 1.68
C LYS A 49 8.31 2.93 2.42
N ARG A 50 7.18 3.17 1.76
CA ARG A 50 5.86 3.11 2.38
C ARG A 50 4.80 2.66 1.41
N THR A 51 3.84 1.91 1.94
CA THR A 51 2.66 1.44 1.19
C THR A 51 1.39 2.04 1.79
N GLY A 52 0.40 2.28 0.94
CA GLY A 52 -0.95 2.70 1.27
C GLY A 52 -1.98 1.92 0.46
N ARG A 53 -3.24 1.98 0.88
CA ARG A 53 -4.34 1.30 0.21
C ARG A 53 -5.57 2.19 0.17
N LEU A 54 -6.23 2.22 -0.98
CA LEU A 54 -7.55 2.81 -1.16
C LEU A 54 -8.51 1.77 -1.76
N GLN A 55 -9.62 1.53 -1.07
CA GLN A 55 -10.70 0.65 -1.55
C GLN A 55 -12.03 1.13 -0.95
N SER A 56 -13.13 0.95 -1.68
CA SER A 56 -14.48 1.21 -1.16
C SER A 56 -15.49 0.36 -1.90
N GLU A 57 -16.32 -0.39 -1.18
CA GLU A 57 -17.40 -1.18 -1.80
C GLU A 57 -18.61 -0.32 -2.19
N LYS A 58 -18.77 0.84 -1.54
CA LYS A 58 -19.92 1.74 -1.71
C LYS A 58 -19.68 2.87 -2.71
N ALA A 59 -18.42 3.21 -2.97
CA ALA A 59 -18.09 4.29 -3.91
C ALA A 59 -18.50 3.92 -5.34
N GLN A 60 -18.94 4.92 -6.11
CA GLN A 60 -19.24 4.72 -7.53
C GLN A 60 -17.97 4.51 -8.36
N ALA A 61 -16.85 5.11 -7.93
CA ALA A 61 -15.55 4.99 -8.57
C ALA A 61 -14.43 5.07 -7.54
N VAL A 62 -13.25 4.56 -7.91
CA VAL A 62 -12.00 4.72 -7.16
C VAL A 62 -10.99 5.45 -8.02
N GLU A 63 -10.35 6.48 -7.47
CA GLU A 63 -9.28 7.21 -8.15
C GLU A 63 -7.93 6.62 -7.77
N ALA A 64 -7.17 6.15 -8.77
CA ALA A 64 -5.77 5.84 -8.61
C ALA A 64 -4.95 7.11 -8.84
N ALA A 65 -4.28 7.61 -7.80
CA ALA A 65 -3.44 8.80 -7.87
C ALA A 65 -1.99 8.43 -7.53
N TRP A 66 -1.03 8.92 -8.32
CA TRP A 66 0.41 8.71 -8.12
C TRP A 66 1.21 9.96 -8.51
N VAL A 67 2.45 10.06 -8.04
CA VAL A 67 3.40 11.12 -8.40
C VAL A 67 4.45 10.57 -9.35
N GLN A 68 4.74 11.27 -10.44
CA GLN A 68 5.81 10.92 -11.36
C GLN A 68 6.63 12.16 -11.72
N HIS A 69 7.91 12.13 -11.43
CA HIS A 69 8.82 13.28 -11.50
C HIS A 69 8.23 14.51 -10.80
N GLY A 70 7.73 14.33 -9.58
CA GLY A 70 7.09 15.41 -8.80
C GLY A 70 5.71 15.86 -9.28
N ASN A 71 5.19 15.30 -10.38
CA ASN A 71 3.88 15.67 -10.93
C ASN A 71 2.81 14.65 -10.54
N ARG A 72 1.72 15.12 -9.91
CA ARG A 72 0.58 14.26 -9.59
C ARG A 72 -0.19 13.88 -10.86
N LYS A 73 -0.44 12.58 -11.02
CA LYS A 73 -1.25 11.97 -12.08
C LYS A 73 -2.38 11.16 -11.45
N THR A 74 -3.50 11.06 -12.15
CA THR A 74 -4.67 10.34 -11.65
C THR A 74 -5.37 9.55 -12.77
N LYS A 75 -6.05 8.46 -12.39
CA LYS A 75 -6.94 7.70 -13.28
C LYS A 75 -8.13 7.17 -12.49
N LEU A 76 -9.34 7.43 -12.99
CA LEU A 76 -10.58 7.01 -12.36
C LEU A 76 -11.02 5.62 -12.85
N TYR A 77 -11.44 4.76 -11.92
CA TYR A 77 -11.97 3.42 -12.20
C TYR A 77 -13.42 3.32 -11.73
N GLN A 78 -14.34 3.17 -12.69
CA GLN A 78 -15.76 3.04 -12.42
C GLN A 78 -16.07 1.65 -11.85
N GLN A 79 -16.79 1.60 -10.74
CA GLN A 79 -17.17 0.36 -10.06
C GLN A 79 -18.56 -0.12 -10.49
N SER A 80 -18.83 -0.19 -11.80
CA SER A 80 -20.12 -0.69 -12.31
C SER A 80 -20.25 -2.20 -12.12
N THR A 81 -19.27 -2.95 -12.63
CA THR A 81 -19.25 -4.43 -12.65
C THR A 81 -18.32 -5.04 -11.60
N TYR A 82 -17.24 -4.35 -11.24
CA TYR A 82 -16.21 -4.84 -10.32
C TYR A 82 -16.00 -3.85 -9.18
N HIS A 83 -15.58 -4.36 -8.02
CA HIS A 83 -14.89 -3.56 -7.02
C HIS A 83 -13.45 -3.33 -7.48
N TYR A 84 -12.96 -2.10 -7.30
CA TYR A 84 -11.59 -1.73 -7.57
C TYR A 84 -10.89 -1.34 -6.28
N ALA A 85 -9.60 -1.61 -6.24
CA ALA A 85 -8.72 -1.20 -5.17
C ALA A 85 -7.40 -0.73 -5.74
N VAL A 86 -6.79 0.23 -5.04
CA VAL A 86 -5.53 0.85 -5.41
C VAL A 86 -4.55 0.63 -4.27
N LEU A 87 -3.49 -0.11 -4.56
CA LEU A 87 -2.30 -0.20 -3.72
C LEU A 87 -1.36 0.91 -4.15
N ARG A 88 -0.97 1.78 -3.22
CA ARG A 88 -0.11 2.93 -3.46
C ARG A 88 1.25 2.70 -2.84
N PHE A 89 2.30 2.86 -3.61
CA PHE A 89 3.66 2.62 -3.20
C PHE A 89 4.46 3.92 -3.35
N ILE A 90 4.98 4.41 -2.23
CA ILE A 90 5.76 5.64 -2.14
C ILE A 90 7.23 5.24 -2.13
N LYS A 91 7.96 5.73 -3.15
CA LYS A 91 9.37 5.44 -3.33
C LYS A 91 10.25 6.32 -2.46
N SER A 92 11.55 6.03 -2.47
CA SER A 92 12.54 6.81 -1.73
C SER A 92 12.69 8.25 -2.18
N ASP A 93 12.43 8.52 -3.46
CA ASP A 93 12.49 9.81 -4.15
C ASP A 93 11.15 10.56 -4.17
N GLU A 94 10.21 10.17 -3.31
CA GLU A 94 8.84 10.73 -3.19
C GLU A 94 7.92 10.54 -4.40
N ASP A 95 8.45 10.08 -5.52
CA ASP A 95 7.66 9.54 -6.62
C ASP A 95 6.89 8.30 -6.16
N GLU A 96 5.85 7.96 -6.90
CA GLU A 96 4.94 6.89 -6.53
C GLU A 96 4.60 6.04 -7.74
N PHE A 97 4.31 4.77 -7.46
CA PHE A 97 3.56 3.94 -8.38
C PHE A 97 2.35 3.36 -7.67
N VAL A 98 1.31 3.07 -8.44
CA VAL A 98 0.10 2.45 -7.93
C VAL A 98 -0.19 1.17 -8.68
N VAL A 99 -0.64 0.15 -7.97
CA VAL A 99 -1.15 -1.09 -8.55
C VAL A 99 -2.66 -1.11 -8.35
N VAL A 100 -3.37 -1.29 -9.45
CA VAL A 100 -4.83 -1.39 -9.46
C VAL A 100 -5.23 -2.84 -9.56
N MET A 101 -6.11 -3.23 -8.66
CA MET A 101 -6.66 -4.57 -8.55
C MET A 101 -8.18 -4.49 -8.69
N LYS A 102 -8.80 -5.56 -9.17
CA LYS A 102 -10.27 -5.68 -9.24
C LYS A 102 -10.75 -6.97 -8.62
N LYS A 103 -11.97 -6.97 -8.08
CA LYS A 103 -12.67 -8.16 -7.59
C LYS A 103 -14.11 -8.12 -8.06
N ARG A 104 -14.70 -9.27 -8.38
CA ARG A 104 -16.11 -9.35 -8.76
C ARG A 104 -16.97 -8.93 -7.56
N LYS A 105 -18.04 -8.18 -7.83
CA LYS A 105 -19.08 -7.88 -6.83
C LYS A 105 -19.84 -9.13 -6.44
#